data_AF-A0AAU6UZG4-F1
#
_entry.id   AF-A0AAU6UZG4-F1
#
_cell.length_a   1.000
_cell.length_b   1.000
_cell.length_c   1.000
_cell.angle_alpha   90.00
_cell.angle_beta   90.00
_cell.angle_gamma   90.00
#
_symmetry.space_group_name_H-M   'P 1'
#
loop_
_entity.id
_entity.type
_entity.pdbx_description
1 polymer ?
#
loop_
_entity_poly.entity_id
_entity_poly.type
_entity_poly.pdbx_seq_one_letter_code
_entity_poly.pdbx_strand_id
1 'polypeptide(L)'
;MGAKPLPLATEYPSLNLAQAVMVYSYALGQALACADGSLGLKSAQSPLAQLSALKQKAATLLERVDAADDAKLSLWLNESLSRLSDRDAKMAHQLLGDILKKLD
;
A
#
# COMPACT_ATOMS: atom_id res chain seq x y z
N MET A 1 2.89 46.24 24.41
CA MET A 1 2.32 45.98 23.06
C MET A 1 3.48 45.77 22.10
N GLY A 2 3.76 44.53 21.73
CA GLY A 2 4.86 44.20 20.80
C GLY A 2 4.39 43.09 19.87
N ALA A 3 3.80 43.48 18.74
CA ALA A 3 3.35 42.53 17.73
C ALA A 3 4.58 41.92 17.05
N LYS A 4 4.83 40.63 17.32
CA LYS A 4 5.78 39.82 16.56
C LYS A 4 5.16 39.60 15.18
N PRO A 5 5.75 40.11 14.08
CA PRO A 5 5.19 39.87 12.75
C PRO A 5 5.23 38.37 12.46
N LEU A 6 4.06 37.81 12.16
CA LEU A 6 3.95 36.50 11.54
C LEU A 6 4.66 36.57 10.18
N PRO A 7 5.54 35.63 9.82
CA PRO A 7 6.13 35.63 8.50
C PRO A 7 5.00 35.43 7.50
N LEU A 8 4.69 36.48 6.74
CA LEU A 8 3.86 36.37 5.55
C LEU A 8 4.65 35.50 4.57
N ALA A 9 4.30 34.21 4.52
CA ALA A 9 4.83 33.26 3.55
C ALA A 9 4.27 33.59 2.16
N THR A 10 4.72 34.70 1.59
CA THR A 10 4.65 34.93 0.15
C THR A 10 5.81 34.20 -0.47
N GLU A 11 5.50 33.13 -1.21
CA GLU A 11 6.14 32.65 -2.45
C GLU A 11 6.04 31.12 -2.51
N TYR A 12 4.99 30.61 -3.17
CA TYR A 12 5.05 29.27 -3.75
C TYR A 12 5.87 29.40 -5.05
N PRO A 13 7.15 29.01 -5.08
CA PRO A 13 7.87 28.97 -6.35
C PRO A 13 7.17 27.97 -7.27
N SER A 14 6.95 28.34 -8.54
CA SER A 14 6.51 27.38 -9.55
C SER A 14 7.61 26.33 -9.69
N LEU A 15 7.41 25.16 -9.10
CA LEU A 15 8.32 24.05 -9.28
C LEU A 15 8.07 23.44 -10.66
N ASN A 16 9.13 23.25 -11.43
CA ASN A 16 9.03 22.38 -12.59
C ASN A 16 8.79 20.93 -12.13
N LEU A 17 8.35 20.08 -13.06
CA LEU A 17 8.00 18.70 -12.76
C LEU A 17 9.13 17.96 -11.99
N ALA A 18 10.39 18.15 -12.40
CA ALA A 18 11.53 17.48 -11.79
C ALA A 18 11.73 17.92 -10.33
N GLN A 19 11.56 19.20 -10.03
CA GLN A 19 11.66 19.72 -8.67
C GLN A 19 10.49 19.23 -7.80
N ALA A 20 9.27 19.18 -8.34
CA ALA A 20 8.10 18.68 -7.61
C ALA A 20 8.25 17.21 -7.24
N VAL A 21 8.74 16.38 -8.17
CA VAL A 21 9.04 14.96 -7.93
C VAL A 21 10.16 14.80 -6.89
N MET A 22 11.21 15.63 -6.95
CA MET A 22 12.31 15.60 -5.98
C MET A 22 11.82 15.90 -4.56
N VAL A 23 11.09 17.01 -4.38
CA VAL A 23 10.58 17.43 -3.06
C VAL A 23 9.60 16.38 -2.51
N TYR A 24 8.72 15.85 -3.36
CA TYR A 24 7.79 14.80 -2.94
C TYR A 24 8.52 13.51 -2.54
N SER A 25 9.48 13.06 -3.34
CA SER A 25 10.29 11.87 -3.04
C SER A 25 11.08 12.03 -1.75
N TYR A 26 11.60 13.23 -1.49
CA TYR A 26 12.32 13.56 -0.27
C TYR A 26 11.39 13.58 0.97
N ALA A 27 10.22 14.19 0.85
CA ALA A 27 9.22 14.20 1.93
C ALA A 27 8.71 12.78 2.24
N LEU A 28 8.46 11.98 1.21
CA LEU A 28 8.04 10.59 1.33
C LEU A 28 9.14 9.73 1.98
N GLY A 29 10.40 9.91 1.55
CA GLY A 29 11.55 9.21 2.15
C GLY A 29 11.73 9.54 3.63
N GLN A 30 11.56 10.80 4.02
CA GLN A 30 11.59 11.21 5.43
C GLN A 30 10.43 10.62 6.24
N ALA A 31 9.22 10.59 5.68
CA ALA A 31 8.07 9.98 6.34
C ALA A 31 8.29 8.47 6.58
N LEU A 32 8.89 7.79 5.60
CA LEU A 32 9.24 6.37 5.71
C LEU A 32 10.34 6.14 6.76
N ALA A 33 11.40 6.96 6.75
CA ALA A 33 12.48 6.88 7.73
C ALA A 33 12.01 7.17 9.17
N CYS A 34 11.05 8.10 9.35
CA CYS A 34 10.41 8.34 10.64
C CYS A 34 9.54 7.16 11.10
N ALA A 35 8.88 6.45 10.18
CA ALA A 35 8.10 5.25 10.50
C ALA A 35 9.00 4.11 11.00
N ASP A 36 10.18 3.94 10.38
CA ASP A 36 11.16 2.91 10.75
C ASP A 36 11.80 3.12 12.13
N GLY A 37 11.82 4.35 12.65
CA GLY A 37 12.41 4.67 13.96
C GLY A 37 11.59 4.26 15.18
N SER A 38 10.36 3.73 15.02
CA SER A 38 9.39 3.58 16.13
C SER A 38 9.06 2.15 16.56
N LEU A 39 9.63 1.10 15.96
CA LEU A 39 9.27 -0.28 16.33
C LEU A 39 10.47 -1.23 16.34
N GLY A 40 11.00 -1.47 17.54
CA GLY A 40 11.61 -2.74 17.84
C GLY A 40 10.61 -3.88 17.59
N LEU A 41 11.06 -4.93 16.90
CA LEU A 41 10.42 -6.24 16.75
C LEU A 41 9.12 -6.30 15.93
N LYS A 42 9.28 -6.41 14.61
CA LYS A 42 8.98 -7.61 13.79
C LYS A 42 9.24 -7.18 12.35
N SER A 43 9.71 -8.10 11.51
CA SER A 43 9.80 -7.88 10.06
C SER A 43 8.41 -7.50 9.55
N ALA A 44 8.11 -6.21 9.53
CA ALA A 44 6.92 -5.68 8.91
C ALA A 44 7.24 -5.67 7.43
N GLN A 45 6.87 -6.74 6.71
CA GLN A 45 6.84 -6.66 5.25
C GLN A 45 6.12 -5.37 4.89
N SER A 46 6.74 -4.56 4.02
CA SER A 46 6.14 -3.31 3.54
C SER A 46 4.67 -3.56 3.16
N PRO A 47 3.74 -2.64 3.43
CA PRO A 47 2.33 -2.78 3.05
C PRO A 47 2.16 -3.19 1.58
N LEU A 48 3.04 -2.72 0.70
CA LEU A 48 3.09 -3.11 -0.71
C LEU A 48 3.43 -4.60 -0.91
N ALA A 49 4.37 -5.13 -0.13
CA ALA A 49 4.74 -6.54 -0.16
C ALA A 49 3.64 -7.45 0.42
N GLN A 50 2.87 -6.97 1.40
CA GLN A 50 1.71 -7.71 1.92
C GLN A 50 0.57 -7.76 0.90
N LEU A 51 0.33 -6.66 0.20
CA LEU A 51 -0.68 -6.58 -0.86
C LEU A 51 -0.29 -7.43 -2.08
N SER A 52 0.98 -7.42 -2.50
CA SER A 52 1.44 -8.26 -3.62
C SER A 52 1.31 -9.75 -3.30
N ALA A 53 1.67 -10.16 -2.09
CA ALA A 53 1.50 -11.54 -1.63
C ALA A 53 0.01 -11.96 -1.60
N LEU A 54 -0.90 -11.06 -1.22
CA LEU A 54 -2.34 -11.31 -1.19
C LEU A 54 -2.88 -11.56 -2.61
N LYS A 55 -2.49 -10.69 -3.55
CA LYS A 55 -2.85 -10.79 -4.96
C LYS A 55 -2.35 -12.07 -5.59
N GLN A 56 -1.13 -12.48 -5.25
CA GLN A 56 -0.56 -13.73 -5.77
C GLN A 56 -1.29 -14.96 -5.24
N LYS A 57 -1.65 -14.99 -3.95
CA LYS A 57 -2.49 -16.06 -3.38
C LYS A 57 -3.87 -16.13 -4.04
N ALA A 58 -4.47 -14.97 -4.30
CA ALA A 58 -5.75 -14.88 -4.98
C ALA A 58 -5.68 -15.41 -6.42
N ALA A 59 -4.61 -15.10 -7.16
CA ALA A 59 -4.37 -15.66 -8.49
C ALA A 59 -4.23 -17.18 -8.45
N THR A 60 -3.44 -17.72 -7.53
CA THR A 60 -3.31 -19.19 -7.34
C THR A 60 -4.66 -19.83 -7.01
N LEU A 61 -5.51 -19.17 -6.20
CA LEU A 61 -6.84 -19.68 -5.95
C LEU A 61 -7.65 -19.77 -7.25
N LEU A 62 -7.65 -18.71 -8.07
CA LEU A 62 -8.38 -18.70 -9.35
C LEU A 62 -7.95 -19.82 -10.30
N GLU A 63 -6.65 -20.12 -10.35
CA GLU A 63 -6.13 -21.27 -11.08
C GLU A 63 -6.67 -22.60 -10.54
N ARG A 64 -6.74 -22.75 -9.21
CA ARG A 64 -7.21 -24.00 -8.57
C ARG A 64 -8.71 -24.25 -8.73
N VAL A 65 -9.53 -23.21 -8.90
CA VAL A 65 -10.97 -23.34 -9.16
C VAL A 65 -11.34 -23.28 -10.65
N ASP A 66 -10.35 -23.36 -11.55
CA ASP A 66 -10.57 -23.29 -13.01
C ASP A 66 -11.28 -21.99 -13.45
N ALA A 67 -11.08 -20.91 -12.69
CA ALA A 67 -11.66 -19.59 -12.92
C ALA A 67 -10.62 -18.58 -13.42
N ALA A 68 -9.41 -19.03 -13.75
CA ALA A 68 -8.31 -18.19 -14.20
C ALA A 68 -8.58 -17.51 -15.55
N ASP A 69 -9.34 -18.17 -16.44
CA ASP A 69 -9.71 -17.62 -17.75
C ASP A 69 -10.76 -16.50 -17.68
N ASP A 70 -11.42 -16.33 -16.53
CA ASP A 70 -12.31 -15.20 -16.31
C ASP A 70 -11.50 -13.92 -16.00
N ALA A 71 -11.08 -13.25 -17.08
CA ALA A 71 -10.36 -11.99 -17.04
C ALA A 71 -11.12 -10.87 -16.29
N LYS A 72 -12.46 -10.91 -16.30
CA LYS A 72 -13.27 -9.91 -15.60
C LYS A 72 -13.25 -10.15 -14.11
N LEU A 73 -13.35 -11.42 -13.69
CA LEU A 73 -13.33 -11.83 -12.30
C LEU A 73 -11.94 -11.62 -11.69
N SER A 74 -10.87 -11.97 -12.40
CA SER A 74 -9.49 -11.73 -11.94
C SER A 74 -9.18 -10.25 -11.77
N LEU A 75 -9.62 -9.41 -12.71
CA LEU A 75 -9.51 -7.94 -12.62
C LEU A 75 -10.28 -7.40 -11.42
N TRP A 76 -11.56 -7.77 -11.28
CA TRP A 76 -12.41 -7.35 -10.17
C TRP A 76 -11.82 -7.74 -8.81
N LEU A 77 -11.29 -8.96 -8.69
CA LEU A 77 -10.67 -9.45 -7.46
C LEU A 77 -9.41 -8.64 -7.12
N ASN A 78 -8.56 -8.38 -8.09
CA ASN A 78 -7.33 -7.60 -7.90
C ASN A 78 -7.61 -6.15 -7.47
N GLU A 79 -8.60 -5.50 -8.09
CA GLU A 79 -9.06 -4.16 -7.68
C GLU A 79 -9.69 -4.16 -6.29
N SER A 80 -10.51 -5.17 -5.98
CA SER A 80 -11.18 -5.30 -4.68
C SER A 80 -10.16 -5.47 -3.55
N LEU A 81 -9.16 -6.35 -3.73
CA LEU A 81 -8.08 -6.55 -2.76
C LEU A 81 -7.26 -5.28 -2.52
N SER A 82 -7.13 -4.42 -3.54
CA SER A 82 -6.38 -3.15 -3.43
C SER A 82 -7.11 -2.08 -2.62
N ARG A 83 -8.41 -2.25 -2.36
CA ARG A 83 -9.25 -1.29 -1.62
C ARG A 83 -9.48 -1.71 -0.15
N LEU A 84 -9.01 -2.89 0.25
CA LEU A 84 -9.21 -3.40 1.61
C LEU A 84 -8.43 -2.58 2.64
N SER A 85 -9.04 -2.44 3.83
CA SER A 85 -8.31 -1.92 5.01
C SER A 85 -7.25 -2.94 5.47
N ASP A 86 -6.22 -2.49 6.20
CA ASP A 86 -5.17 -3.39 6.70
C ASP A 86 -5.71 -4.56 7.55
N ARG A 87 -6.78 -4.32 8.31
CA ARG A 87 -7.46 -5.37 9.09
C ARG A 87 -8.08 -6.41 8.16
N ASP A 88 -8.83 -5.95 7.16
CA ASP A 88 -9.56 -6.83 6.26
C ASP A 88 -8.61 -7.56 5.30
N ALA A 89 -7.48 -6.94 4.91
CA ALA A 89 -6.42 -7.57 4.13
C ALA A 89 -5.76 -8.74 4.88
N LYS A 90 -5.54 -8.61 6.21
CA LYS A 90 -5.05 -9.72 7.05
C LYS A 90 -6.05 -10.86 7.14
N MET A 91 -7.34 -10.54 7.28
CA MET A 91 -8.40 -11.55 7.27
C MET A 91 -8.53 -12.24 5.91
N ALA A 92 -8.40 -11.50 4.82
CA ALA A 92 -8.39 -12.04 3.47
C ALA A 92 -7.20 -12.99 3.25
N HIS A 93 -6.00 -12.64 3.74
CA HIS A 93 -4.83 -13.53 3.71
C HIS A 93 -5.10 -14.87 4.42
N GLN A 94 -5.70 -14.82 5.61
CA GLN A 94 -6.04 -16.02 6.38
C GLN A 94 -7.08 -16.86 5.64
N LEU A 95 -8.17 -16.24 5.18
CA LEU A 95 -9.25 -16.91 4.46
C LEU A 95 -8.76 -17.58 3.17
N LEU A 96 -8.00 -16.86 2.34
CA LEU A 96 -7.41 -17.40 1.12
C LEU A 96 -6.48 -18.58 1.41
N GLY A 97 -5.66 -18.47 2.47
CA GLY A 97 -4.80 -19.56 2.91
C GLY A 97 -5.58 -20.79 3.36
N ASP A 98 -6.67 -20.61 4.10
CA ASP A 98 -7.49 -21.71 4.58
C ASP A 98 -8.30 -22.37 3.46
N ILE A 99 -8.77 -21.60 2.47
CA ILE A 99 -9.41 -22.17 1.27
C ILE A 99 -8.40 -22.98 0.45
N LEU A 100 -7.21 -22.43 0.19
CA LEU A 100 -6.17 -23.15 -0.56
C LEU A 100 -5.80 -24.48 0.11
N LYS A 101 -5.63 -24.50 1.43
CA LYS A 101 -5.38 -25.72 2.21
C LYS A 101 -6.49 -26.78 2.13
N LYS A 102 -7.71 -26.39 1.76
CA LYS A 102 -8.86 -27.29 1.60
C LYS A 102 -9.03 -27.78 0.17
N LEU A 103 -8.42 -27.09 -0.80
CA LEU A 103 -8.39 -27.46 -2.21
C LEU A 103 -7.18 -28.34 -2.57
N ASP A 104 -6.13 -28.33 -1.74
CA ASP A 104 -5.11 -29.38 -1.69
C ASP A 104 -5.62 -30.64 -0.97
#